data_AF-A0A9X1YZS8-F1
#
_entry.id   AF-A0A9X1YZS8-F1
#
_cell.length_a   1.000
_cell.length_b   1.000
_cell.length_c   1.000
_cell.angle_alpha   90.00
_cell.angle_beta   90.00
_cell.angle_gamma   90.00
#
_symmetry.space_group_name_H-M   'P 1'
#
loop_
_entity.id
_entity.type
_entity.pdbx_description
1 polymer ?
#
loop_
_entity_poly.entity_id
_entity_poly.type
_entity_poly.pdbx_seq_one_letter_code
_entity_poly.pdbx_strand_id
1 'polypeptide(L)'
;MRYEARGVAFDHIYNPQIMKESLSREFNSSTIDDYDGVDVEYTDSKTWQKETVECRLPGDVGLRVDKIKLEGVTNRDRAWRIGMRQRRAHIYRRKTYGFSTELDALNSEYLAYAALGDNVPGYCQSGMMEEFAPMSGSFLIKSSQPFDWSAGGVHLVAVRRKNGTALGPYVATRIDDYRFTIPTLDFVPDLEGRSEPPVLQFGPEGRWCYPALITDVTPSGTASFKVSVVNYDVRVYADDDNFAPA
;
A
#
# COMPACT_ATOMS: atom_id res chain seq x y z
N MET A 1 -7.53 6.53 11.84
CA MET A 1 -6.08 6.26 11.62
C MET A 1 -5.77 4.81 11.97
N ARG A 2 -5.50 3.98 10.96
CA ARG A 2 -5.45 2.51 11.10
C ARG A 2 -4.00 2.05 11.25
N TYR A 3 -3.55 1.72 12.46
CA TYR A 3 -2.17 1.33 12.77
C TYR A 3 -1.99 -0.19 12.97
N GLU A 4 -2.44 -0.97 12.00
CA GLU A 4 -2.42 -2.43 11.99
C GLU A 4 -1.97 -2.96 10.63
N ALA A 5 -1.64 -4.26 10.57
CA ALA A 5 -1.38 -4.95 9.32
C ALA A 5 -2.59 -4.79 8.36
N ARG A 6 -2.29 -4.62 7.07
CA ARG A 6 -3.31 -4.48 6.02
C ARG A 6 -3.68 -5.86 5.50
N GLY A 7 -4.97 -6.04 5.20
CA GLY A 7 -5.48 -7.25 4.56
C GLY A 7 -5.21 -7.23 3.06
N VAL A 8 -5.93 -8.09 2.32
CA VAL A 8 -5.83 -8.19 0.86
C VAL A 8 -6.52 -7.04 0.12
N ALA A 9 -7.48 -6.37 0.77
CA ALA A 9 -8.23 -5.25 0.21
C ALA A 9 -7.46 -3.95 0.35
N PHE A 10 -7.49 -3.12 -0.70
CA PHE A 10 -6.83 -1.82 -0.76
C PHE A 10 -7.83 -0.69 -0.49
N ASP A 11 -7.34 0.40 0.09
CA ASP A 11 -8.15 1.61 0.28
C ASP A 11 -8.24 2.38 -1.04
N HIS A 12 -7.12 2.50 -1.78
CA HIS A 12 -7.05 3.26 -3.04
C HIS A 12 -6.26 2.55 -4.15
N ILE A 13 -6.51 2.95 -5.39
CA ILE A 13 -5.72 2.57 -6.58
C ILE A 13 -5.16 3.83 -7.23
N TYR A 14 -3.85 3.82 -7.49
CA TYR A 14 -3.17 4.84 -8.28
C TYR A 14 -2.31 4.16 -9.34
N ASN A 15 -2.59 4.45 -10.60
CA ASN A 15 -1.85 3.87 -11.72
C ASN A 15 -1.72 4.91 -12.86
N PRO A 16 -1.04 4.57 -13.96
CA PRO A 16 -0.77 5.52 -15.04
C PRO A 16 -2.01 6.10 -15.75
N GLN A 17 -3.22 5.58 -15.53
CA GLN A 17 -4.45 6.19 -16.05
C GLN A 17 -4.88 7.44 -15.26
N ILE A 18 -4.38 7.59 -14.02
CA ILE A 18 -4.78 8.67 -13.08
C ILE A 18 -3.56 9.55 -12.72
N MET A 19 -2.36 8.98 -12.77
CA MET A 19 -1.14 9.73 -12.53
C MET A 19 -0.84 10.65 -13.71
N LYS A 20 -0.44 11.89 -13.43
CA LYS A 20 -0.04 12.86 -14.47
C LYS A 20 1.36 12.58 -15.02
N GLU A 21 2.20 11.97 -14.19
CA GLU A 21 3.59 11.63 -14.49
C GLU A 21 3.82 10.16 -14.16
N SER A 22 4.90 9.58 -14.72
CA SER A 22 5.28 8.20 -14.37
C SER A 22 5.62 8.08 -12.89
N LEU A 23 5.41 6.88 -12.33
CA LEU A 23 5.70 6.60 -10.94
C LEU A 23 7.21 6.75 -10.67
N SER A 24 7.59 7.70 -9.82
CA SER A 24 8.95 7.77 -9.29
C SER A 24 9.16 6.69 -8.22
N ARG A 25 10.32 6.05 -8.26
CA ARG A 25 10.68 4.92 -7.41
C ARG A 25 12.10 5.10 -6.92
N GLU A 26 12.27 5.15 -5.61
CA GLU A 26 13.59 5.20 -4.98
C GLU A 26 13.74 4.02 -4.02
N PHE A 27 14.94 3.48 -3.96
CA PHE A 27 15.29 2.40 -3.04
C PHE A 27 16.49 2.81 -2.21
N ASN A 28 16.30 2.85 -0.90
CA ASN A 28 17.38 3.12 0.05
C ASN A 28 18.11 1.81 0.35
N SER A 29 19.35 1.67 -0.12
CA SER A 29 20.22 0.54 0.25
C SER A 29 20.61 0.62 1.72
N SER A 30 20.82 -0.53 2.38
CA SER A 30 21.33 -0.57 3.75
C SER A 30 22.75 -0.01 3.82
N THR A 31 23.02 0.86 4.79
CA THR A 31 24.35 1.43 5.06
C THR A 31 24.77 1.15 6.49
N ILE A 32 26.06 1.36 6.80
CA ILE A 32 26.58 1.19 8.18
C ILE A 32 26.04 2.27 9.14
N ASP A 33 25.54 3.37 8.60
CA ASP A 33 24.96 4.48 9.35
C ASP A 33 23.47 4.31 9.63
N ASP A 34 22.86 3.22 9.15
CA ASP A 34 21.48 2.88 9.49
C ASP A 34 21.37 2.50 10.97
N TYR A 35 20.19 2.70 11.55
CA TYR A 35 19.92 2.25 12.91
C TYR A 35 19.92 0.72 13.00
N ASP A 36 20.63 0.19 13.99
CA ASP A 36 20.74 -1.22 14.31
C ASP A 36 20.04 -1.56 15.65
N GLY A 37 19.14 -0.70 16.09
CA GLY A 37 18.32 -0.89 17.28
C GLY A 37 17.37 0.28 17.47
N VAL A 38 16.32 0.07 18.25
CA VAL A 38 15.41 1.13 18.71
C VAL A 38 15.33 1.05 20.22
N ASP A 39 15.50 2.18 20.90
CA ASP A 39 15.35 2.29 22.36
C ASP A 39 14.13 3.13 22.67
N VAL A 40 13.20 2.55 23.42
CA VAL A 40 11.92 3.19 23.75
C VAL A 40 11.88 3.54 25.23
N GLU A 41 11.89 4.84 25.52
CA GLU A 41 11.63 5.39 26.85
C GLU A 41 10.11 5.44 27.10
N TYR A 42 9.65 4.82 28.19
CA TYR A 42 8.25 4.82 28.64
C TYR A 42 8.17 5.01 30.16
N THR A 43 7.00 5.32 30.70
CA THR A 43 6.80 5.50 32.16
C THR A 43 6.16 4.25 32.75
N ASP A 44 6.88 3.46 33.53
CA ASP A 44 6.33 2.20 34.05
C ASP A 44 5.19 2.44 35.05
N SER A 45 4.08 1.73 34.88
CA SER A 45 2.88 1.86 35.73
C SER A 45 3.05 1.45 37.19
N LYS A 46 4.06 0.61 37.50
CA LYS A 46 4.34 0.11 38.85
C LYS A 46 5.34 1.01 39.56
N THR A 47 6.42 1.39 38.90
CA THR A 47 7.50 2.19 39.50
C THR A 47 7.28 3.69 39.36
N TRP A 48 6.45 4.12 38.39
CA TRP A 48 6.30 5.51 37.95
C TRP A 48 7.62 6.16 37.51
N GLN A 49 8.61 5.34 37.17
CA GLN A 49 9.90 5.80 36.67
C GLN A 49 9.95 5.68 35.15
N LYS A 50 10.82 6.49 34.56
CA LYS A 50 11.16 6.36 33.14
C LYS A 50 12.08 5.17 32.97
N GLU A 51 11.60 4.18 32.25
CA GLU A 51 12.34 2.98 31.90
C GLU A 51 12.56 2.94 30.39
N THR A 52 13.64 2.29 29.96
CA THR A 52 13.93 2.10 28.53
C THR A 52 13.84 0.62 28.21
N VAL A 53 13.09 0.31 27.16
CA VAL A 53 13.05 -1.04 26.59
C VAL A 53 13.81 -1.06 25.27
N GLU A 54 14.79 -1.96 25.20
CA GLU A 54 15.60 -2.17 24.02
C GLU A 54 14.88 -3.06 23.02
N CYS A 55 14.70 -2.56 21.80
CA CYS A 55 14.06 -3.27 20.70
C CYS A 55 15.14 -3.65 19.69
N ARG A 56 15.41 -4.95 19.59
CA ARG A 56 16.49 -5.54 18.80
C ARG A 56 15.94 -6.70 17.98
N LEU A 57 16.33 -6.77 16.70
CA LEU A 57 16.14 -7.93 15.85
C LEU A 57 17.34 -8.87 15.93
N PRO A 58 17.21 -10.15 15.53
CA PRO A 58 18.36 -11.05 15.48
C PRO A 58 19.51 -10.47 14.63
N GLY A 59 20.68 -10.31 15.24
CA GLY A 59 21.87 -9.71 14.62
C GLY A 59 22.10 -8.23 14.95
N ASP A 60 21.11 -7.56 15.57
CA ASP A 60 21.29 -6.20 16.08
C ASP A 60 22.24 -6.20 17.27
N VAL A 61 23.27 -5.36 17.20
CA VAL A 61 24.27 -5.18 18.28
C VAL A 61 24.05 -3.89 19.08
N GLY A 62 23.22 -2.96 18.57
CA GLY A 62 22.86 -1.71 19.25
C GLY A 62 23.97 -0.64 19.22
N LEU A 63 24.80 -0.62 18.18
CA LEU A 63 25.84 0.41 17.99
C LEU A 63 25.25 1.80 17.70
N ARG A 64 24.15 1.84 16.94
CA ARG A 64 23.43 3.06 16.56
C ARG A 64 21.94 2.85 16.75
N VAL A 65 21.44 3.34 17.89
CA VAL A 65 20.04 3.19 18.29
C VAL A 65 19.21 4.43 17.98
N ASP A 66 18.01 4.22 17.46
CA ASP A 66 16.97 5.25 17.32
C ASP A 66 16.24 5.39 18.67
N LYS A 67 16.26 6.58 19.26
CA LYS A 67 15.70 6.82 20.60
C LYS A 67 14.31 7.43 20.50
N ILE A 68 13.31 6.70 20.97
CA ILE A 68 11.90 7.12 20.96
C ILE A 68 11.45 7.37 22.39
N LYS A 69 10.73 8.47 22.60
CA LYS A 69 10.04 8.75 23.86
C LYS A 69 8.55 8.58 23.66
N LEU A 70 7.93 7.69 24.43
CA LEU A 70 6.50 7.45 24.38
C LEU A 70 5.82 8.04 25.60
N GLU A 71 5.24 9.22 25.44
CA GLU A 71 4.43 9.83 26.47
C GLU A 71 3.07 9.12 26.56
N GLY A 72 2.64 8.82 27.79
CA GLY A 72 1.36 8.16 28.06
C GLY A 72 1.34 6.63 27.89
N VAL A 73 2.43 6.01 27.43
CA VAL A 73 2.55 4.54 27.40
C VAL A 73 3.13 4.07 28.72
N THR A 74 2.39 3.21 29.43
CA THR A 74 2.77 2.73 30.77
C THR A 74 3.01 1.23 30.90
N ASN A 75 2.78 0.50 29.80
CA ASN A 75 2.97 -0.94 29.71
C ASN A 75 4.25 -1.25 28.91
N ARG A 76 5.15 -2.04 29.50
CA ARG A 76 6.43 -2.44 28.89
C ARG A 76 6.27 -3.16 27.55
N ASP A 77 5.35 -4.13 27.47
CA ASP A 77 5.09 -4.87 26.23
C ASP A 77 4.57 -3.95 25.13
N ARG A 78 3.72 -2.98 25.48
CA ARG A 78 3.22 -1.99 24.53
C ARG A 78 4.35 -1.09 24.02
N ALA A 79 5.24 -0.63 24.89
CA ALA A 79 6.41 0.15 24.51
C ALA A 79 7.32 -0.65 23.57
N TRP A 80 7.59 -1.91 23.91
CA TRP A 80 8.40 -2.82 23.10
C TRP A 80 7.79 -3.10 21.73
N ARG A 81 6.47 -3.37 21.64
CA ARG A 81 5.77 -3.57 20.36
C ARG A 81 5.92 -2.38 19.42
N ILE A 82 5.76 -1.16 19.96
CA ILE A 82 5.93 0.07 19.18
C ILE A 82 7.38 0.21 18.69
N GLY A 83 8.36 -0.05 19.55
CA GLY A 83 9.77 -0.01 19.18
C GLY A 83 10.17 -1.08 18.16
N MET A 84 9.69 -2.31 18.30
CA MET A 84 9.91 -3.39 17.33
C MET A 84 9.30 -3.07 15.97
N ARG A 85 8.10 -2.49 15.96
CA ARG A 85 7.47 -2.01 14.72
C ARG A 85 8.32 -0.95 14.03
N GLN A 86 8.85 0.02 14.78
CA GLN A 86 9.78 1.02 14.23
C GLN A 86 11.06 0.35 13.71
N ARG A 87 11.66 -0.55 14.49
CA ARG A 87 12.89 -1.25 14.10
C ARG A 87 12.71 -2.02 12.79
N ARG A 88 11.58 -2.71 12.65
CA ARG A 88 11.21 -3.43 11.43
C ARG A 88 10.89 -2.49 10.27
N ALA A 89 10.34 -1.31 10.53
CA ALA A 89 10.16 -0.29 9.49
C ALA A 89 11.51 0.16 8.90
N HIS A 90 12.54 0.37 9.72
CA HIS A 90 13.90 0.71 9.25
C HIS A 90 14.49 -0.33 8.27
N ILE A 91 14.14 -1.61 8.43
CA ILE A 91 14.61 -2.70 7.56
C ILE A 91 13.72 -2.91 6.34
N TYR A 92 12.40 -2.93 6.52
CA TYR A 92 11.47 -3.40 5.50
C TYR A 92 10.77 -2.27 4.71
N ARG A 93 10.75 -1.03 5.22
CA ARG A 93 10.16 0.13 4.51
C ARG A 93 11.23 1.01 3.88
N ARG A 94 11.97 0.43 2.92
CA ARG A 94 13.11 1.09 2.26
C ARG A 94 12.83 1.57 0.84
N LYS A 95 11.60 1.39 0.35
CA LYS A 95 11.19 1.88 -0.97
C LYS A 95 10.24 3.05 -0.77
N THR A 96 10.57 4.16 -1.41
CA THR A 96 9.72 5.35 -1.50
C THR A 96 9.20 5.46 -2.93
N TYR A 97 7.97 5.95 -3.04
CA TYR A 97 7.30 6.20 -4.29
C TYR A 97 6.80 7.64 -4.31
N GLY A 98 6.86 8.26 -5.47
CA GLY A 98 6.35 9.61 -5.70
C GLY A 98 5.54 9.66 -6.99
N PHE A 99 4.37 10.28 -6.95
CA PHE A 99 3.58 10.56 -8.16
C PHE A 99 2.77 11.85 -7.98
N SER A 100 2.17 12.31 -9.07
CA SER A 100 1.24 13.43 -9.04
C SER A 100 -0.11 13.06 -9.65
N THR A 101 -1.19 13.62 -9.11
CA THR A 101 -2.55 13.49 -9.65
C THR A 101 -3.18 14.86 -9.83
N GLU A 102 -4.36 14.89 -10.45
CA GLU A 102 -5.28 16.01 -10.29
C GLU A 102 -5.96 15.92 -8.91
N LEU A 103 -7.28 15.93 -8.84
CA LEU A 103 -8.02 15.95 -7.57
C LEU A 103 -8.09 14.58 -6.86
N ASP A 104 -7.69 13.49 -7.52
CA ASP A 104 -7.82 12.13 -7.00
C ASP A 104 -7.07 11.85 -5.70
N ALA A 105 -5.94 12.52 -5.46
CA ALA A 105 -5.17 12.36 -4.23
C ALA A 105 -5.88 12.95 -3.00
N LEU A 106 -6.82 13.88 -3.17
CA LEU A 106 -7.54 14.51 -2.05
C LEU A 106 -8.44 13.54 -1.30
N ASN A 107 -8.83 12.43 -1.92
CA ASN A 107 -9.62 11.38 -1.27
C ASN A 107 -8.75 10.44 -0.41
N SER A 108 -7.43 10.63 -0.39
CA SER A 108 -6.51 9.79 0.38
C SER A 108 -6.27 10.30 1.79
N GLU A 109 -6.31 9.38 2.75
CA GLU A 109 -5.91 9.64 4.13
C GLU A 109 -4.43 9.28 4.37
N TYR A 110 -3.86 9.84 5.44
CA TYR A 110 -2.55 9.42 5.91
C TYR A 110 -2.56 7.94 6.32
N LEU A 111 -1.58 7.20 5.80
CA LEU A 111 -1.43 5.74 5.86
C LEU A 111 -2.56 4.94 5.20
N ALA A 112 -3.33 5.56 4.29
CA ALA A 112 -4.23 4.80 3.44
C ALA A 112 -3.43 3.79 2.60
N TYR A 113 -3.98 2.58 2.47
CA TYR A 113 -3.35 1.47 1.78
C TYR A 113 -3.63 1.55 0.28
N ALA A 114 -2.59 1.84 -0.50
CA ALA A 114 -2.70 2.06 -1.93
C ALA A 114 -2.09 0.90 -2.73
N ALA A 115 -2.80 0.48 -3.77
CA ALA A 115 -2.26 -0.34 -4.83
C ALA A 115 -1.68 0.61 -5.90
N LEU A 116 -0.36 0.67 -5.99
CA LEU A 116 0.30 1.46 -7.02
C LEU A 116 0.50 0.63 -8.28
N GLY A 117 0.26 1.22 -9.44
CA GLY A 117 0.56 0.68 -10.75
C GLY A 117 1.63 1.50 -11.47
N ASP A 118 2.31 0.87 -12.41
CA ASP A 118 3.30 1.46 -13.31
C ASP A 118 3.21 0.75 -14.67
N ASN A 119 3.88 1.26 -15.70
CA ASN A 119 3.87 0.73 -17.08
C ASN A 119 5.11 -0.13 -17.40
N VAL A 120 5.72 -0.78 -16.40
CA VAL A 120 6.88 -1.65 -16.61
C VAL A 120 6.43 -2.99 -17.23
N PRO A 121 7.00 -3.41 -18.38
CA PRO A 121 6.68 -4.71 -18.99
C PRO A 121 6.90 -5.88 -18.02
N GLY A 122 5.95 -6.82 -17.99
CA GLY A 122 5.99 -7.99 -17.10
C GLY A 122 5.63 -7.73 -15.63
N TYR A 123 5.19 -6.51 -15.31
CA TYR A 123 4.60 -6.12 -14.03
C TYR A 123 3.10 -5.84 -14.20
N CYS A 124 2.54 -5.00 -13.33
CA CYS A 124 1.17 -4.53 -13.43
C CYS A 124 0.90 -3.80 -14.74
N GLN A 125 -0.35 -3.88 -15.19
CA GLN A 125 -0.91 -3.15 -16.31
C GLN A 125 -2.12 -2.36 -15.82
N SER A 126 -2.49 -1.34 -16.59
CA SER A 126 -3.67 -0.54 -16.31
C SER A 126 -4.49 -0.32 -17.57
N GLY A 127 -5.77 -0.05 -17.41
CA GLY A 127 -6.68 0.29 -18.49
C GLY A 127 -7.93 0.95 -17.94
N MET A 128 -8.82 1.40 -18.82
CA MET A 128 -10.14 1.90 -18.45
C MET A 128 -11.19 0.84 -18.78
N MET A 129 -12.27 0.80 -18.01
CA MET A 129 -13.43 -0.03 -18.34
C MET A 129 -14.19 0.60 -19.50
N GLU A 130 -14.36 -0.14 -20.60
CA GLU A 130 -15.14 0.30 -21.77
C GLU A 130 -16.54 -0.31 -21.83
N GLU A 131 -16.68 -1.52 -21.28
CA GLU A 131 -17.94 -2.26 -21.27
C GLU A 131 -18.01 -3.10 -20.01
N PHE A 132 -19.22 -3.25 -19.48
CA PHE A 132 -19.52 -4.26 -18.48
C PHE A 132 -20.86 -4.93 -18.81
N ALA A 133 -20.97 -6.22 -18.53
CA ALA A 133 -22.23 -6.95 -18.68
C ALA A 133 -22.39 -7.99 -17.56
N PRO A 134 -23.55 -8.07 -16.90
CA PRO A 134 -23.81 -9.16 -15.95
C PRO A 134 -23.84 -10.50 -16.68
N MET A 135 -23.23 -11.51 -16.08
CA MET A 135 -23.27 -12.90 -16.51
C MET A 135 -23.83 -13.77 -15.36
N SER A 136 -24.05 -15.06 -15.61
CA SER A 136 -24.53 -15.99 -14.57
C SER A 136 -23.47 -16.17 -13.47
N GLY A 137 -23.55 -15.36 -12.41
CA GLY A 137 -22.66 -15.42 -11.24
C GLY A 137 -21.35 -14.65 -11.37
N SER A 138 -21.20 -13.80 -12.39
CA SER A 138 -20.01 -12.96 -12.61
C SER A 138 -20.35 -11.72 -13.44
N PHE A 139 -19.37 -10.86 -13.65
CA PHE A 139 -19.47 -9.70 -14.52
C PHE A 139 -18.39 -9.78 -15.58
N LEU A 140 -18.80 -9.67 -16.85
CA LEU A 140 -17.90 -9.42 -17.98
C LEU A 140 -17.41 -7.98 -17.90
N ILE A 141 -16.11 -7.79 -18.11
CA ILE A 141 -15.48 -6.47 -18.26
C ILE A 141 -14.69 -6.47 -19.58
N LYS A 142 -14.81 -5.38 -20.33
CA LYS A 142 -13.92 -5.05 -21.45
C LYS A 142 -13.00 -3.90 -21.04
N SER A 143 -11.69 -4.10 -21.18
CA SER A 143 -10.68 -3.07 -20.97
C SER A 143 -10.42 -2.28 -22.26
N SER A 144 -9.96 -1.04 -22.12
CA SER A 144 -9.47 -0.21 -23.23
C SER A 144 -8.09 -0.63 -23.77
N GLN A 145 -7.35 -1.45 -23.02
CA GLN A 145 -6.02 -1.94 -23.40
C GLN A 145 -6.00 -3.48 -23.37
N PRO A 146 -5.20 -4.13 -24.24
CA PRO A 146 -4.99 -5.56 -24.13
C PRO A 146 -4.13 -5.85 -22.90
N PHE A 147 -4.57 -6.83 -22.11
CA PHE A 147 -3.81 -7.36 -20.98
C PHE A 147 -2.96 -8.55 -21.40
N ASP A 148 -1.78 -8.64 -20.80
CA ASP A 148 -0.81 -9.71 -21.03
C ASP A 148 -1.04 -10.85 -20.03
N TRP A 149 -1.43 -12.00 -20.57
CA TRP A 149 -1.67 -13.23 -19.81
C TRP A 149 -0.53 -14.24 -19.94
N SER A 150 0.57 -13.88 -20.62
CA SER A 150 1.68 -14.78 -20.95
C SER A 150 2.44 -15.29 -19.73
N ALA A 151 2.33 -14.61 -18.58
CA ALA A 151 2.91 -15.05 -17.31
C ALA A 151 2.33 -16.39 -16.81
N GLY A 152 1.16 -16.80 -17.31
CA GLY A 152 0.44 -17.98 -16.83
C GLY A 152 -0.07 -17.82 -15.39
N GLY A 153 -0.79 -18.83 -14.89
CA GLY A 153 -1.28 -18.85 -13.52
C GLY A 153 -2.34 -17.78 -13.22
N VAL A 154 -2.46 -17.44 -11.93
CA VAL A 154 -3.48 -16.51 -11.42
C VAL A 154 -3.12 -15.07 -11.80
N HIS A 155 -4.10 -14.37 -12.36
CA HIS A 155 -4.04 -12.92 -12.57
C HIS A 155 -5.08 -12.25 -11.69
N LEU A 156 -4.67 -11.12 -11.11
CA LEU A 156 -5.50 -10.32 -10.22
C LEU A 156 -5.91 -9.03 -10.93
N VAL A 157 -7.14 -8.61 -10.69
CA VAL A 157 -7.67 -7.33 -11.14
C VAL A 157 -8.33 -6.60 -9.99
N ALA A 158 -8.12 -5.29 -9.92
CA ALA A 158 -8.88 -4.40 -9.06
C ALA A 158 -9.52 -3.29 -9.90
N VAL A 159 -10.73 -2.89 -9.50
CA VAL A 159 -11.51 -1.84 -10.14
C VAL A 159 -11.51 -0.63 -9.23
N ARG A 160 -11.06 0.51 -9.75
CA ARG A 160 -11.10 1.79 -9.04
C ARG A 160 -12.46 2.44 -9.25
N ARG A 161 -13.11 2.81 -8.15
CA ARG A 161 -14.33 3.62 -8.17
C ARG A 161 -14.03 5.08 -8.45
N LYS A 162 -15.09 5.84 -8.75
CA LYS A 162 -15.02 7.30 -8.91
C LYS A 162 -14.47 8.04 -7.68
N ASN A 163 -14.72 7.55 -6.47
CA ASN A 163 -14.16 8.15 -5.24
C ASN A 163 -12.70 7.71 -4.96
N GLY A 164 -12.08 6.99 -5.90
CA GLY A 164 -10.72 6.48 -5.80
C GLY A 164 -10.55 5.21 -4.99
N THR A 165 -11.62 4.69 -4.39
CA THR A 165 -11.52 3.45 -3.60
C THR A 165 -11.36 2.22 -4.48
N ALA A 166 -10.68 1.20 -3.94
CA ALA A 166 -10.46 -0.05 -4.64
C ALA A 166 -11.63 -1.04 -4.41
N LEU A 167 -12.03 -1.73 -5.47
CA LEU A 167 -12.84 -2.93 -5.43
C LEU A 167 -11.97 -4.11 -5.89
N GLY A 168 -11.83 -5.13 -5.04
CA GLY A 168 -10.92 -6.26 -5.25
C GLY A 168 -9.71 -6.22 -4.30
N PRO A 169 -8.61 -6.92 -4.64
CA PRO A 169 -8.38 -7.63 -5.90
C PRO A 169 -9.23 -8.90 -6.06
N TYR A 170 -9.58 -9.21 -7.30
CA TYR A 170 -10.26 -10.45 -7.68
C TYR A 170 -9.42 -11.26 -8.66
N VAL A 171 -9.60 -12.59 -8.63
CA VAL A 171 -9.07 -13.46 -9.68
C VAL A 171 -9.81 -13.18 -10.98
N ALA A 172 -9.08 -12.73 -12.00
CA ALA A 172 -9.62 -12.45 -13.31
C ALA A 172 -9.67 -13.75 -14.15
N THR A 173 -10.83 -14.06 -14.72
CA THR A 173 -10.97 -15.20 -15.64
C THR A 173 -10.92 -14.70 -17.08
N ARG A 174 -9.86 -15.07 -17.81
CA ARG A 174 -9.62 -14.62 -19.19
C ARG A 174 -10.72 -15.12 -20.14
N ILE A 175 -11.20 -14.23 -21.02
CA ILE A 175 -11.95 -14.58 -22.23
C ILE A 175 -11.06 -14.35 -23.44
N ASP A 176 -10.44 -13.18 -23.51
CA ASP A 176 -9.38 -12.83 -24.45
C ASP A 176 -8.49 -11.72 -23.85
N ASP A 177 -7.69 -11.04 -24.67
CA ASP A 177 -6.75 -10.02 -24.20
C ASP A 177 -7.46 -8.73 -23.73
N TYR A 178 -8.67 -8.45 -24.22
CA TYR A 178 -9.44 -7.27 -23.82
C TYR A 178 -10.54 -7.59 -22.81
N ARG A 179 -10.98 -8.85 -22.73
CA ARG A 179 -12.16 -9.26 -21.97
C ARG A 179 -11.83 -10.32 -20.92
N PHE A 180 -12.39 -10.12 -19.73
CA PHE A 180 -12.28 -11.05 -18.61
C PHE A 180 -13.52 -10.94 -17.73
N THR A 181 -13.71 -11.92 -16.83
CA THR A 181 -14.78 -11.86 -15.82
C THR A 181 -14.25 -11.70 -14.41
N ILE A 182 -15.01 -11.00 -13.57
CA ILE A 182 -14.82 -10.87 -12.12
C ILE A 182 -16.05 -11.36 -11.37
N PRO A 183 -15.93 -11.81 -10.09
CA PRO A 183 -17.06 -12.41 -9.37
C PRO A 183 -18.14 -11.41 -8.99
N THR A 184 -17.81 -10.14 -8.76
CA THR A 184 -18.77 -9.14 -8.30
C THR A 184 -18.40 -7.73 -8.73
N LEU A 185 -19.43 -6.92 -8.91
CA LEU A 185 -19.37 -5.48 -9.08
C LEU A 185 -20.52 -4.89 -8.25
N ASP A 186 -20.19 -4.18 -7.18
CA ASP A 186 -21.15 -3.65 -6.20
C ASP A 186 -21.58 -2.21 -6.49
N PHE A 187 -21.31 -1.73 -7.70
CA PHE A 187 -21.75 -0.43 -8.22
C PHE A 187 -22.04 -0.54 -9.72
N VAL A 188 -22.73 0.44 -10.28
CA VAL A 188 -22.98 0.53 -11.72
C VAL A 188 -21.96 1.51 -12.33
N PRO A 189 -21.03 1.05 -13.20
CA PRO A 189 -20.12 1.92 -13.93
C PRO A 189 -20.87 2.97 -14.77
N ASP A 190 -20.41 4.22 -14.70
CA ASP A 190 -20.81 5.25 -15.66
C ASP A 190 -19.84 5.23 -16.84
N LEU A 191 -20.35 4.79 -18.00
CA LEU A 191 -19.60 4.69 -19.25
C LEU A 191 -20.16 5.63 -20.33
N GLU A 192 -21.10 6.51 -19.96
CA GLU A 192 -21.78 7.40 -20.90
C GLU A 192 -21.01 8.72 -21.15
N GLY A 193 -19.76 8.80 -20.68
CA GLY A 193 -18.89 9.97 -20.86
C GLY A 193 -19.24 11.17 -19.96
N ARG A 194 -20.16 11.01 -19.00
CA ARG A 194 -20.53 12.05 -18.02
C ARG A 194 -19.53 12.15 -16.87
N SER A 195 -18.68 11.15 -16.70
CA SER A 195 -17.62 11.06 -15.70
C SER A 195 -16.51 10.16 -16.23
N GLU A 196 -15.34 10.18 -15.59
CA GLU A 196 -14.27 9.25 -15.90
C GLU A 196 -14.73 7.80 -15.67
N PRO A 197 -14.51 6.89 -16.64
CA PRO A 197 -14.85 5.50 -16.49
C PRO A 197 -14.02 4.86 -15.36
N PRO A 198 -14.49 3.76 -14.75
CA PRO A 198 -13.70 3.04 -13.76
C PRO A 198 -12.35 2.61 -14.31
N VAL A 199 -11.31 2.82 -13.51
CA VAL A 199 -9.94 2.46 -13.86
C VAL A 199 -9.65 1.04 -13.40
N LEU A 200 -8.98 0.26 -14.24
CA LEU A 200 -8.59 -1.11 -13.99
C LEU A 200 -7.11 -1.18 -13.65
N GLN A 201 -6.76 -2.01 -12.68
CA GLN A 201 -5.39 -2.43 -12.43
C GLN A 201 -5.31 -3.95 -12.50
N PHE A 202 -4.41 -4.46 -13.33
CA PHE A 202 -4.30 -5.87 -13.68
C PHE A 202 -2.86 -6.37 -13.56
N GLY A 203 -2.68 -7.66 -13.32
CA GLY A 203 -1.40 -8.32 -13.55
C GLY A 203 -1.33 -9.71 -12.90
N PRO A 204 -0.21 -10.42 -13.06
CA PRO A 204 -0.03 -11.72 -12.42
C PRO A 204 0.03 -11.59 -10.90
N GLU A 205 -0.38 -12.64 -10.19
CA GLU A 205 -0.29 -12.72 -8.73
C GLU A 205 1.13 -12.38 -8.24
N GLY A 206 1.20 -11.55 -7.19
CA GLY A 206 2.47 -11.03 -6.64
C GLY A 206 3.10 -9.87 -7.43
N ARG A 207 2.62 -9.53 -8.64
CA ARG A 207 3.15 -8.41 -9.46
C ARG A 207 2.09 -7.48 -10.04
N TRP A 208 0.81 -7.68 -9.74
CA TRP A 208 -0.31 -6.84 -10.20
C TRP A 208 -0.35 -5.44 -9.58
N CYS A 209 0.38 -5.19 -8.49
CA CYS A 209 0.56 -3.85 -7.90
C CYS A 209 1.83 -3.75 -7.05
N TYR A 210 2.20 -2.53 -6.68
CA TYR A 210 3.10 -2.24 -5.58
C TYR A 210 2.28 -1.79 -4.36
N PRO A 211 2.14 -2.64 -3.33
CA PRO A 211 1.44 -2.27 -2.11
C PRO A 211 2.17 -1.16 -1.35
N ALA A 212 1.47 -0.10 -0.97
CA ALA A 212 2.10 1.09 -0.43
C ALA A 212 1.20 1.83 0.58
N LEU A 213 1.80 2.70 1.39
CA LEU A 213 1.14 3.51 2.42
C LEU A 213 1.38 4.99 2.13
N ILE A 214 0.30 5.76 1.98
CA ILE A 214 0.37 7.19 1.69
C ILE A 214 0.92 7.93 2.90
N THR A 215 1.99 8.71 2.73
CA THR A 215 2.62 9.46 3.84
C THR A 215 2.40 10.95 3.74
N ASP A 216 2.18 11.48 2.54
CA ASP A 216 1.95 12.91 2.35
C ASP A 216 1.16 13.17 1.06
N VAL A 217 0.26 14.16 1.11
CA VAL A 217 -0.46 14.69 -0.06
C VAL A 217 -0.35 16.21 0.01
N THR A 218 0.43 16.79 -0.89
CA THR A 218 0.72 18.22 -0.90
C THR A 218 0.26 18.89 -2.19
N PRO A 219 -0.43 20.05 -2.10
CA PRO A 219 -0.79 20.83 -3.29
C PRO A 219 0.46 21.24 -4.08
N SER A 220 0.37 21.15 -5.40
CA SER A 220 1.39 21.59 -6.35
C SER A 220 0.71 22.42 -7.43
N GLY A 221 0.64 23.74 -7.23
CA GLY A 221 -0.14 24.63 -8.11
C GLY A 221 -1.65 24.57 -7.84
N THR A 222 -2.45 24.98 -8.82
CA THR A 222 -3.90 25.24 -8.60
C THR A 222 -4.77 23.98 -8.60
N ALA A 223 -4.36 22.93 -9.32
CA ALA A 223 -5.19 21.73 -9.53
C ALA A 223 -4.36 20.45 -9.68
N SER A 224 -3.17 20.39 -9.06
CA SER A 224 -2.41 19.14 -8.99
C SER A 224 -1.84 18.92 -7.61
N PHE A 225 -1.67 17.65 -7.25
CA PHE A 225 -1.24 17.23 -5.93
C PHE A 225 -0.10 16.24 -6.08
N LYS A 226 0.96 16.47 -5.33
CA LYS A 226 2.08 15.52 -5.19
C LYS A 226 1.77 14.57 -4.05
N VAL A 227 2.04 13.30 -4.28
CA VAL A 227 1.79 12.24 -3.30
C VAL A 227 3.11 11.55 -3.01
N SER A 228 3.46 11.50 -1.73
CA SER A 228 4.61 10.73 -1.23
C SER A 228 4.09 9.47 -0.55
N VAL A 229 4.72 8.34 -0.86
CA VAL A 229 4.25 7.03 -0.42
C VAL A 229 5.45 6.16 -0.06
N VAL A 230 5.30 5.29 0.95
CA VAL A 230 6.31 4.27 1.31
C VAL A 230 5.77 2.88 1.03
N ASN A 231 6.63 1.90 0.76
CA ASN A 231 6.15 0.54 0.57
C ASN A 231 5.48 -0.03 1.83
N TYR A 232 4.45 -0.83 1.60
CA TYR A 232 3.88 -1.69 2.62
C TYR A 232 4.68 -2.99 2.71
N ASP A 233 4.94 -3.47 3.92
CA ASP A 233 5.48 -4.79 4.19
C ASP A 233 4.86 -5.32 5.49
N VAL A 234 4.24 -6.50 5.41
CA VAL A 234 3.54 -7.12 6.55
C VAL A 234 4.49 -7.42 7.70
N ARG A 235 5.77 -7.69 7.41
CA ARG A 235 6.79 -8.03 8.42
C ARG A 235 7.09 -6.88 9.37
N VAL A 236 6.66 -5.66 9.05
CA VAL A 236 6.73 -4.50 9.96
C VAL A 236 5.86 -4.70 11.21
N TYR A 237 4.77 -5.46 11.07
CA TYR A 237 3.76 -5.65 12.11
C TYR A 237 3.93 -6.99 12.86
N ALA A 238 4.99 -7.75 12.56
CA ALA A 238 5.13 -9.14 13.02
C ALA A 238 5.26 -9.31 14.54
N ASP A 239 5.59 -8.25 15.29
CA ASP A 239 5.71 -8.27 16.75
C ASP A 239 4.53 -7.59 17.47
N ASP A 240 3.50 -7.14 16.75
CA ASP A 240 2.39 -6.36 17.35
C ASP A 240 1.61 -7.12 18.43
N ASP A 241 1.64 -8.45 18.38
CA ASP A 241 1.00 -9.35 19.33
C ASP A 241 1.98 -10.08 20.26
N ASN A 242 3.28 -9.83 20.12
CA ASN A 242 4.34 -10.47 20.92
C ASN A 242 4.58 -9.76 22.27
N PHE A 243 5.41 -10.35 23.13
CA PHE A 243 5.75 -9.80 24.44
C PHE A 243 7.21 -9.39 24.48
N ALA A 244 7.51 -8.38 25.30
CA ALA A 244 8.88 -7.97 25.50
C ALA A 244 9.68 -9.11 26.14
N PRO A 245 10.92 -9.38 25.68
CA PRO A 245 11.79 -10.37 26.30
C PRO A 245 11.94 -10.12 27.81
N ALA A 246 12.03 -11.22 28.58
CA ALA A 246 12.21 -11.17 30.03
C ALA A 246 13.50 -10.45 30.43
#